data_AF-A0AAV1R201-F1
#
_entry.id   AF-A0AAV1R201-F1
#
_cell.length_a   1.000
_cell.length_b   1.000
_cell.length_c   1.000
_cell.angle_alpha   90.00
_cell.angle_beta   90.00
_cell.angle_gamma   90.00
#
_symmetry.space_group_name_H-M   'P 1'
#
loop_
_entity.id
_entity.type
_entity.pdbx_description
1 polymer ?
#
loop_
_entity_poly.entity_id
_entity_poly.type
_entity_poly.pdbx_seq_one_letter_code
_entity_poly.pdbx_strand_id
1 'polypeptide(L)'
;MEELRSSRVLGDGKLDSDSGSWRVQRKMIQLFMKNNYRYKVLVEKTIHQKLIQGLFPILDHVSRNQISEIIEIQDVIHRSMYDNVSVFVFDPKCLTIEFPEVPYAKAFDVIEETVFYDVPELYWKFKKWLQIGEEKKLSRSLQTFDQFMNKLIHLNKA
;
A
#
# COMPACT_ATOMS: atom_id res chain seq x y z
N MET A 1 11.07 14.53 -15.42
CA MET A 1 9.62 14.58 -15.14
C MET A 1 9.21 13.48 -14.18
N GLU A 2 9.60 12.22 -14.43
CA GLU A 2 9.36 11.07 -13.52
C GLU A 2 10.02 11.22 -12.14
N GLU A 3 11.27 11.69 -12.07
CA GLU A 3 11.98 11.93 -10.79
C GLU A 3 11.28 12.99 -9.91
N LEU A 4 10.80 14.08 -10.51
CA LEU A 4 10.03 15.13 -9.79
C LEU A 4 8.64 14.65 -9.35
N ARG A 5 8.14 13.54 -9.90
CA ARG A 5 6.86 12.91 -9.54
C ARG A 5 7.05 11.95 -8.36
N SER A 6 8.11 11.13 -8.43
CA SER A 6 8.60 10.27 -7.36
C SER A 6 8.87 11.05 -6.08
N SER A 7 9.66 12.14 -6.17
CA SER A 7 10.01 13.00 -5.03
C SER A 7 8.81 13.60 -4.28
N ARG A 8 7.72 13.94 -5.01
CA ARG A 8 6.52 14.54 -4.41
C ARG A 8 5.77 13.59 -3.46
N VAL A 9 5.83 12.29 -3.74
CA VAL A 9 5.03 11.27 -3.03
C VAL A 9 5.91 10.43 -2.11
N LEU A 10 7.12 10.08 -2.55
CA LEU A 10 8.06 9.25 -1.80
C LEU A 10 8.97 10.08 -0.87
N GLY A 11 8.91 11.42 -0.97
CA GLY A 11 9.77 12.35 -0.26
C GLY A 11 11.25 12.14 -0.59
N ASP A 12 12.13 12.72 0.22
CA ASP A 12 13.58 12.44 0.17
C ASP A 12 13.94 11.03 0.71
N GLY A 13 12.95 10.14 0.79
CA GLY A 13 13.08 8.79 1.30
C GLY A 13 13.95 7.90 0.41
N LYS A 14 14.42 6.79 0.98
CA LYS A 14 15.37 5.85 0.37
C LYS A 14 14.99 5.25 -0.99
N LEU A 15 13.72 5.34 -1.40
CA LEU A 15 13.24 4.91 -2.73
C LEU A 15 13.50 5.96 -3.81
N ASP A 16 13.63 7.23 -3.43
CA ASP A 16 14.03 8.36 -4.28
C ASP A 16 15.49 8.78 -4.04
N SER A 17 16.27 7.94 -3.33
CA SER A 17 17.68 8.23 -3.00
C SER A 17 18.62 8.11 -4.21
N ASP A 18 19.76 8.80 -4.12
CA ASP A 18 20.90 8.68 -5.05
C ASP A 18 21.10 7.24 -5.57
N SER A 19 21.44 7.13 -6.85
CA SER A 19 21.57 5.85 -7.58
C SER A 19 22.39 4.76 -6.87
N GLY A 20 23.31 5.14 -5.97
CA GLY A 20 24.08 4.23 -5.13
C GLY A 20 23.27 3.55 -4.00
N SER A 21 22.53 4.31 -3.21
CA SER A 21 21.77 3.78 -2.06
C SER A 21 20.60 2.90 -2.51
N TRP A 22 19.93 3.29 -3.59
CA TRP A 22 18.88 2.47 -4.20
C TRP A 22 19.44 1.13 -4.71
N ARG A 23 20.56 1.16 -5.43
CA ARG A 23 21.21 -0.06 -5.96
C ARG A 23 21.55 -1.05 -4.85
N VAL A 24 22.08 -0.57 -3.72
CA VAL A 24 22.42 -1.41 -2.56
C VAL A 24 21.16 -2.05 -1.98
N GLN A 25 20.10 -1.28 -1.72
CA GLN A 25 18.84 -1.81 -1.18
C GLN A 25 18.17 -2.80 -2.12
N ARG A 26 18.06 -2.45 -3.41
CA ARG A 26 17.50 -3.34 -4.44
C ARG A 26 18.25 -4.68 -4.46
N LYS A 27 19.59 -4.65 -4.38
CA LYS A 27 20.39 -5.88 -4.34
C LYS A 27 20.10 -6.70 -3.08
N MET A 28 19.98 -6.08 -1.90
CA MET A 28 19.62 -6.77 -0.66
C MET A 28 18.25 -7.44 -0.76
N ILE A 29 17.24 -6.70 -1.23
CA ILE A 29 15.86 -7.21 -1.42
C ILE A 29 15.86 -8.38 -2.39
N GLN A 30 16.54 -8.25 -3.54
CA GLN A 30 16.63 -9.32 -4.54
C GLN A 30 17.31 -10.58 -3.99
N LEU A 31 18.39 -10.43 -3.21
CA LEU A 31 19.07 -11.57 -2.58
C LEU A 31 18.15 -12.26 -1.57
N PHE A 32 17.44 -11.48 -0.75
CA PHE A 32 16.46 -11.99 0.20
C PHE A 32 15.35 -12.79 -0.50
N MET A 33 14.77 -12.26 -1.59
CA MET A 33 13.70 -12.93 -2.32
C MET A 33 14.17 -14.15 -3.13
N LYS A 34 15.31 -14.06 -3.82
CA LYS A 34 15.76 -15.07 -4.79
C LYS A 34 16.34 -16.31 -4.11
N ASN A 35 17.15 -16.12 -3.07
CA ASN A 35 17.98 -17.18 -2.49
C ASN A 35 17.39 -17.82 -1.23
N ASN A 36 16.22 -17.36 -0.77
CA ASN A 36 15.61 -17.85 0.46
C ASN A 36 14.44 -18.80 0.14
N TYR A 37 14.69 -20.12 0.20
CA TYR A 37 13.62 -21.12 0.04
C TYR A 37 12.50 -20.94 1.08
N ARG A 38 12.86 -20.61 2.33
CA ARG A 38 11.88 -20.39 3.41
C ARG A 38 10.98 -19.19 3.11
N TYR A 39 11.52 -18.15 2.47
CA TYR A 39 10.72 -17.02 1.99
C TYR A 39 9.66 -17.49 0.99
N LYS A 40 10.04 -18.25 -0.04
CA LYS A 40 9.11 -18.72 -1.08
C LYS A 40 7.97 -19.55 -0.48
N VAL A 41 8.32 -20.51 0.39
CA VAL A 41 7.32 -21.36 1.06
C VAL A 41 6.39 -20.54 1.96
N LEU A 42 6.92 -19.54 2.68
CA LEU A 42 6.12 -18.67 3.53
C LEU A 42 5.16 -17.80 2.71
N VAL A 43 5.63 -17.20 1.61
CA VAL A 43 4.78 -16.45 0.67
C VAL A 43 3.67 -17.34 0.14
N GLU A 44 4.02 -18.50 -0.42
CA GLU A 44 3.07 -19.43 -1.02
C GLU A 44 2.00 -19.85 -0.01
N LYS A 45 2.42 -20.30 1.18
CA LYS A 45 1.50 -20.69 2.25
C LYS A 45 0.58 -19.55 2.66
N THR A 46 1.11 -18.34 2.79
CA THR A 46 0.32 -17.20 3.26
C THR A 46 -0.68 -16.75 2.20
N ILE A 47 -0.25 -16.63 0.93
CA ILE A 47 -1.15 -16.29 -0.18
C ILE A 47 -2.26 -17.34 -0.26
N HIS A 48 -1.91 -18.63 -0.22
CA HIS A 48 -2.90 -19.70 -0.24
C HIS A 48 -3.91 -19.60 0.92
N GLN A 49 -3.45 -19.28 2.13
CA GLN A 49 -4.33 -19.04 3.28
C GLN A 49 -5.24 -17.82 3.05
N LYS A 50 -4.71 -16.70 2.57
CA LYS A 50 -5.47 -15.48 2.27
C LYS A 50 -6.53 -15.69 1.19
N LEU A 51 -6.24 -16.51 0.19
CA LEU A 51 -7.22 -16.88 -0.85
C LEU A 51 -8.37 -17.70 -0.27
N ILE A 52 -8.06 -18.75 0.49
CA ILE A 52 -9.08 -19.64 1.07
C ILE A 52 -9.92 -18.95 2.16
N GLN A 53 -9.31 -18.07 2.96
CA GLN A 53 -9.96 -17.47 4.13
C GLN A 53 -10.56 -16.08 3.88
N GLY A 54 -10.10 -15.37 2.84
CA GLY A 54 -10.56 -14.03 2.51
C GLY A 54 -11.30 -13.98 1.17
N LEU A 55 -10.57 -14.23 0.08
CA LEU A 55 -11.10 -14.00 -1.27
C LEU A 55 -12.25 -14.96 -1.65
N PHE A 56 -12.06 -16.27 -1.50
CA PHE A 56 -13.09 -17.24 -1.87
C PHE A 56 -14.38 -17.11 -1.06
N PRO A 57 -14.33 -16.90 0.27
CA PRO A 57 -15.54 -16.63 1.05
C PRO A 57 -16.30 -15.42 0.52
N ILE A 58 -15.64 -14.30 0.22
CA ILE A 58 -16.29 -13.11 -0.34
C ILE A 58 -16.98 -13.45 -1.66
N LEU A 59 -16.28 -14.11 -2.58
CA LEU A 59 -16.84 -14.50 -3.89
C LEU A 59 -18.02 -15.48 -3.76
N ASP A 60 -17.97 -16.42 -2.82
CA ASP A 60 -19.06 -17.36 -2.53
C ASP A 60 -20.30 -16.63 -1.97
N HIS A 61 -20.11 -15.67 -1.05
CA HIS A 61 -21.22 -14.87 -0.52
C HIS A 61 -21.86 -13.98 -1.60
N VAL A 62 -21.06 -13.39 -2.48
CA VAL A 62 -21.56 -12.63 -3.65
C VAL A 62 -22.37 -13.55 -4.58
N SER A 63 -21.82 -14.71 -4.93
CA SER A 63 -22.47 -15.70 -5.81
C SER A 63 -23.83 -16.18 -5.26
N ARG A 64 -23.95 -16.32 -3.94
CA ARG A 64 -25.17 -16.77 -3.26
C ARG A 64 -26.16 -15.65 -2.97
N ASN A 65 -25.91 -14.42 -3.43
CA ASN A 65 -26.70 -13.23 -3.10
C ASN A 65 -26.85 -12.99 -1.58
N GLN A 66 -25.85 -13.41 -0.79
CA GLN A 66 -25.84 -13.22 0.67
C GLN A 66 -25.33 -11.83 1.05
N ILE A 67 -24.70 -11.12 0.12
CA ILE A 67 -24.35 -9.71 0.24
C ILE A 67 -25.33 -8.94 -0.66
N SER A 68 -26.14 -8.08 -0.03
CA SER A 68 -27.12 -7.26 -0.75
C SER A 68 -26.51 -5.99 -1.35
N GLU A 69 -25.28 -5.67 -0.98
CA GLU A 69 -24.54 -4.50 -1.46
C GLU A 69 -23.80 -4.80 -2.77
N ILE A 70 -23.70 -3.79 -3.64
CA ILE A 70 -22.89 -3.87 -4.86
C ILE A 70 -21.42 -3.84 -4.45
N ILE A 71 -20.72 -4.96 -4.63
CA ILE A 71 -19.28 -5.04 -4.38
C ILE A 71 -18.51 -4.70 -5.65
N GLU A 72 -17.61 -3.74 -5.53
CA GLU A 72 -16.67 -3.41 -6.59
C GLU A 72 -15.49 -4.39 -6.60
N ILE A 73 -15.31 -5.11 -7.71
CA ILE A 73 -14.23 -6.12 -7.81
C ILE A 73 -12.83 -5.51 -7.72
N GLN A 74 -12.69 -4.24 -8.12
CA GLN A 74 -11.43 -3.52 -7.98
C GLN A 74 -11.03 -3.37 -6.51
N ASP A 75 -11.96 -2.99 -5.62
CA ASP A 75 -11.71 -2.88 -4.18
C ASP A 75 -11.32 -4.23 -3.58
N VAL A 76 -12.00 -5.31 -3.98
CA VAL A 76 -11.66 -6.68 -3.55
C VAL A 76 -10.23 -7.07 -3.95
N ILE A 77 -9.83 -6.82 -5.20
CA ILE A 77 -8.48 -7.11 -5.68
C ILE A 77 -7.45 -6.25 -4.95
N HIS A 78 -7.74 -4.97 -4.75
CA HIS A 78 -6.84 -4.03 -4.08
C HIS A 78 -6.59 -4.42 -2.62
N ARG A 79 -7.65 -4.78 -1.88
CA ARG A 79 -7.56 -5.33 -0.51
C ARG A 79 -6.78 -6.63 -0.47
N SER A 80 -6.98 -7.52 -1.45
CA SER A 80 -6.20 -8.76 -1.56
C SER A 80 -4.71 -8.48 -1.77
N MET A 81 -4.37 -7.50 -2.62
CA MET A 81 -2.99 -7.09 -2.85
C MET A 81 -2.34 -6.53 -1.60
N TYR A 82 -3.04 -5.69 -0.83
CA TYR A 82 -2.53 -5.19 0.46
C TYR A 82 -2.18 -6.32 1.42
N ASP A 83 -3.12 -7.25 1.65
CA ASP A 83 -2.93 -8.40 2.54
C ASP A 83 -1.75 -9.28 2.13
N ASN A 84 -1.49 -9.42 0.82
CA ASN A 84 -0.41 -10.24 0.29
C ASN A 84 0.96 -9.54 0.36
N VAL A 85 1.03 -8.24 0.04
CA VAL A 85 2.29 -7.47 0.04
C VAL A 85 2.79 -7.20 1.45
N SER A 86 1.88 -6.98 2.40
CA SER A 86 2.23 -6.64 3.77
C SER A 86 2.73 -7.82 4.60
N VAL A 87 2.62 -9.06 4.10
CA VAL A 87 2.79 -10.31 4.87
C VAL A 87 4.06 -10.39 5.73
N PHE A 88 5.14 -9.73 5.31
CA PHE A 88 6.42 -9.71 6.03
C PHE A 88 6.58 -8.59 7.05
N VAL A 89 5.69 -7.60 6.99
CA VAL A 89 5.75 -6.39 7.80
C VAL A 89 4.66 -6.44 8.88
N PHE A 90 3.43 -6.79 8.50
CA PHE A 90 2.27 -6.92 9.38
C PHE A 90 1.09 -7.60 8.66
N ASP A 91 0.08 -8.04 9.42
CA ASP A 91 -1.17 -8.56 8.86
C ASP A 91 -2.30 -7.51 8.94
N PRO A 92 -2.60 -6.80 7.83
CA PRO A 92 -3.63 -5.76 7.75
C PRO A 92 -5.05 -6.28 7.93
N LYS A 93 -5.31 -7.51 7.48
CA LYS A 93 -6.64 -8.11 7.35
C LYS A 93 -7.65 -7.17 6.68
N CYS A 94 -7.26 -6.54 5.57
CA CYS A 94 -8.12 -5.66 4.79
C CYS A 94 -9.23 -6.41 4.06
N LEU A 95 -9.02 -7.70 3.76
CA LEU A 95 -9.94 -8.54 3.00
C LEU A 95 -10.74 -9.47 3.92
N THR A 96 -11.81 -8.94 4.51
CA THR A 96 -12.81 -9.72 5.28
C THR A 96 -14.22 -9.43 4.80
N ILE A 97 -15.19 -10.26 5.20
CA ILE A 97 -16.59 -10.15 4.77
C ILE A 97 -17.23 -8.85 5.26
N GLU A 98 -16.74 -8.28 6.37
CA GLU A 98 -17.22 -7.02 6.93
C GLU A 98 -16.73 -5.79 6.16
N PHE A 99 -15.82 -5.95 5.19
CA PHE A 99 -15.20 -4.88 4.41
C PHE A 99 -14.78 -3.66 5.27
N PRO A 100 -13.99 -3.87 6.35
CA PRO A 100 -13.68 -2.81 7.28
C PRO A 100 -12.94 -1.67 6.57
N GLU A 101 -13.23 -0.44 6.98
CA GLU A 101 -12.42 0.70 6.57
C GLU A 101 -11.09 0.67 7.31
N VAL A 102 -10.00 0.57 6.57
CA VAL A 102 -8.65 0.53 7.12
C VAL A 102 -7.96 1.87 6.82
N PRO A 103 -7.76 2.75 7.83
CA PRO A 103 -7.34 4.13 7.59
C PRO A 103 -6.02 4.30 6.82
N TYR A 104 -5.01 3.47 7.09
CA TYR A 104 -3.74 3.54 6.36
C TYR A 104 -3.84 2.97 4.94
N ALA A 105 -4.73 2.00 4.69
CA ALA A 105 -4.96 1.48 3.34
C ALA A 105 -5.62 2.55 2.48
N LYS A 106 -6.66 3.21 3.00
CA LYS A 106 -7.26 4.39 2.36
C LYS A 106 -6.27 5.52 2.13
N ALA A 107 -5.38 5.76 3.09
CA ALA A 107 -4.33 6.75 2.93
C ALA A 107 -3.38 6.37 1.79
N PHE A 108 -3.00 5.09 1.68
CA PHE A 108 -2.16 4.60 0.59
C PHE A 108 -2.87 4.68 -0.76
N ASP A 109 -4.17 4.40 -0.85
CA ASP A 109 -4.93 4.57 -2.10
C ASP A 109 -4.82 6.01 -2.64
N VAL A 110 -4.95 7.00 -1.76
CA VAL A 110 -4.77 8.41 -2.13
C VAL A 110 -3.35 8.72 -2.58
N ILE A 111 -2.35 8.16 -1.88
CA ILE A 111 -0.93 8.32 -2.21
C ILE A 111 -0.67 7.75 -3.61
N GLU A 112 -1.13 6.52 -3.88
CA GLU A 112 -1.03 5.85 -5.17
C GLU A 112 -1.73 6.62 -6.27
N GLU A 113 -2.98 7.04 -6.05
CA GLU A 113 -3.74 7.86 -7.00
C GLU A 113 -2.96 9.13 -7.35
N THR A 114 -2.37 9.79 -6.34
CA THR A 114 -1.57 11.01 -6.50
C THR A 114 -0.32 10.80 -7.34
N VAL A 115 0.27 9.60 -7.32
CA VAL A 115 1.36 9.24 -8.24
C VAL A 115 0.86 9.35 -9.67
N PHE A 116 -0.39 9.07 -10.01
CA PHE A 116 -0.88 9.14 -11.40
C PHE A 116 -1.38 10.54 -11.84
N TYR A 117 -1.39 11.55 -10.96
CA TYR A 117 -1.75 12.92 -11.36
C TYR A 117 -0.58 13.69 -11.99
N ASP A 118 -0.70 14.03 -13.27
CA ASP A 118 0.25 14.91 -13.96
C ASP A 118 -0.20 16.37 -13.91
N VAL A 119 0.32 17.11 -12.92
CA VAL A 119 0.07 18.54 -12.77
C VAL A 119 1.37 19.35 -12.76
N PRO A 120 1.39 20.53 -13.41
CA PRO A 120 2.56 21.42 -13.40
C PRO A 120 3.01 21.76 -11.97
N GLU A 121 4.32 21.84 -11.76
CA GLU A 121 4.91 22.05 -10.43
C GLU A 121 4.45 23.37 -9.78
N LEU A 122 4.30 24.43 -10.56
CA LEU A 122 3.78 25.73 -10.10
C LEU A 122 2.37 25.60 -9.53
N TYR A 123 1.50 24.84 -10.20
CA TYR A 123 0.13 24.63 -9.75
C TYR A 123 0.09 23.78 -8.47
N TRP A 124 0.97 22.77 -8.36
CA TRP A 124 1.10 21.98 -7.15
C TRP A 124 1.61 22.82 -5.96
N LYS A 125 2.65 23.64 -6.18
CA LYS A 125 3.18 24.58 -5.17
C LYS A 125 2.11 25.57 -4.71
N PHE A 126 1.29 26.06 -5.63
CA PHE A 126 0.17 26.95 -5.29
C PHE A 126 -0.88 26.24 -4.42
N LYS A 127 -1.29 25.02 -4.79
CA LYS A 127 -2.19 24.19 -3.96
C LYS A 127 -1.61 23.91 -2.57
N LYS A 128 -0.32 23.62 -2.49
CA LYS A 128 0.43 23.42 -1.24
C LYS A 128 0.43 24.66 -0.36
N TRP A 129 0.69 25.83 -0.94
CA TRP A 129 0.69 27.10 -0.21
C TRP A 129 -0.69 27.40 0.39
N LEU A 130 -1.75 27.13 -0.36
CA LEU A 130 -3.14 27.32 0.11
C LEU A 130 -3.68 26.17 0.97
N GLN A 131 -2.99 25.03 1.03
CA GLN A 131 -3.45 23.80 1.71
C GLN A 131 -4.86 23.35 1.28
N ILE A 132 -5.09 23.26 -0.02
CA ILE A 132 -6.38 22.88 -0.62
C ILE A 132 -6.25 21.78 -1.69
N GLY A 133 -7.39 21.12 -1.96
CA GLY A 133 -7.53 20.12 -3.01
C GLY A 133 -6.67 18.87 -2.78
N GLU A 134 -6.28 18.22 -3.88
CA GLU A 134 -5.51 16.97 -3.87
C GLU A 134 -4.20 17.04 -3.08
N GLU A 135 -3.54 18.20 -3.04
CA GLU A 135 -2.29 18.33 -2.26
C GLU A 135 -2.58 18.18 -0.76
N LYS A 136 -3.64 18.82 -0.26
CA LYS A 136 -4.06 18.70 1.14
C LYS A 136 -4.44 17.25 1.48
N LYS A 137 -5.15 16.60 0.55
CA LYS A 137 -5.57 15.19 0.67
C LYS A 137 -4.33 14.30 0.77
N LEU A 138 -3.37 14.45 -0.15
CA LEU A 138 -2.08 13.74 -0.12
C LEU A 138 -1.34 13.99 1.19
N SER A 139 -1.20 15.24 1.63
CA SER A 139 -0.45 15.59 2.85
C SER A 139 -1.01 14.89 4.09
N ARG A 140 -2.35 14.85 4.24
CA ARG A 140 -3.00 14.13 5.35
C ARG A 140 -2.83 12.62 5.24
N SER A 141 -2.89 12.07 4.02
CA SER A 141 -2.69 10.65 3.77
C SER A 141 -1.25 10.23 4.09
N LEU A 142 -0.25 11.00 3.65
CA LEU A 142 1.15 10.77 4.01
C LEU A 142 1.36 10.79 5.52
N GLN A 143 0.77 11.77 6.22
CA GLN A 143 0.85 11.82 7.68
C GLN A 143 0.22 10.59 8.35
N THR A 144 -0.94 10.15 7.88
CA THR A 144 -1.63 8.94 8.40
C THR A 144 -0.78 7.70 8.18
N PHE A 145 -0.19 7.56 6.99
CA PHE A 145 0.68 6.45 6.63
C PHE A 145 1.97 6.45 7.47
N ASP A 146 2.62 7.60 7.63
CA ASP A 146 3.83 7.75 8.44
C ASP A 146 3.59 7.41 9.91
N GLN A 147 2.47 7.87 10.49
CA GLN A 147 2.10 7.51 11.86
C GLN A 147 1.93 6.00 12.04
N PHE A 148 1.28 5.35 11.08
CA PHE A 148 1.11 3.91 11.08
C PHE A 148 2.46 3.17 10.98
N MET A 149 3.32 3.56 10.04
CA MET A 149 4.65 2.97 9.87
C MET A 149 5.52 3.15 11.11
N ASN A 150 5.52 4.33 11.73
CA ASN A 150 6.23 4.58 12.97
C ASN A 150 5.74 3.66 14.09
N LYS A 151 4.42 3.47 14.23
CA LYS A 151 3.85 2.53 15.21
C LYS A 151 4.35 1.11 14.99
N LEU A 152 4.40 0.62 13.74
CA LEU A 152 4.93 -0.71 13.42
C LEU A 152 6.41 -0.85 13.77
N ILE A 153 7.22 0.16 13.45
CA ILE A 153 8.66 0.16 13.78
C ILE A 153 8.88 0.09 15.28
N HIS A 154 8.07 0.80 16.07
CA HIS A 154 8.15 0.75 17.54
C HIS A 154 7.70 -0.59 18.10
N LEU A 155 6.65 -1.21 17.55
CA LEU A 155 6.19 -2.53 17.98
C LEU A 155 7.20 -3.64 17.71
N ASN A 156 7.90 -3.59 16.57
CA ASN A 156 8.91 -4.59 16.20
C ASN A 156 10.29 -4.40 16.88
N LYS A 157 10.46 -3.35 17.68
CA LYS A 157 11.67 -3.11 18.50
C LYS A 157 11.51 -3.54 19.96
N ALA A 158 10.30 -3.87 20.40
CA ALA A 158 9.98 -4.40 21.72
C ALA A 158 10.03 -5.93 21.71
#